data_AF-A0A7Y0D1A0-F1
#
_entry.id   AF-A0A7Y0D1A0-F1
#
_cell.length_a   1.000
_cell.length_b   1.000
_cell.length_c   1.000
_cell.angle_alpha   90.00
_cell.angle_beta   90.00
_cell.angle_gamma   90.00
#
_symmetry.space_group_name_H-M   'P 1'
#
loop_
_entity.id
_entity.type
_entity.pdbx_description
1 polymer ?
#
loop_
_entity_poly.entity_id
_entity_poly.type
_entity_poly.pdbx_seq_one_letter_code
_entity_poly.pdbx_strand_id
1 'polypeptide(L)' 'MHVRGRDGEAKFWLHPTVHLGGSDGFGARTLRELAEVVDQNTGVIERAWNDWDELDEDIAVAGLLAGHGDSTRATMIAA' A
#
# COMPACT_ATOMS: atom_id res chain seq x y z
N MET A 1 -5.99 -0.22 -2.41
CA MET A 1 -6.69 1.06 -2.60
C MET A 1 -7.57 1.36 -1.39
N HIS A 2 -7.65 2.62 -0.95
CA HIS A 2 -8.54 3.05 0.13
C HIS A 2 -9.55 4.06 -0.42
N VAL A 3 -10.84 3.82 -0.18
CA VAL A 3 -11.96 4.72 -0.52
C VAL A 3 -12.51 5.30 0.78
N ARG A 4 -12.60 6.63 0.88
CA ARG A 4 -13.16 7.33 2.05
C ARG A 4 -14.30 8.24 1.63
N GLY A 5 -15.35 8.26 2.44
CA GLY A 5 -16.47 9.18 2.30
C GLY A 5 -16.91 9.70 3.66
N ARG A 6 -17.90 10.59 3.66
CA ARG A 6 -18.51 11.13 4.89
C ARG A 6 -19.07 10.02 5.78
N ASP A 7 -19.57 8.96 5.15
CA ASP A 7 -20.37 7.93 5.80
C ASP A 7 -19.55 6.66 6.14
N GLY A 8 -18.26 6.62 5.81
CA GLY A 8 -17.40 5.47 6.09
C GLY A 8 -16.11 5.39 5.29
N GLU A 9 -15.40 4.29 5.48
CA GLU A 9 -14.19 3.96 4.73
C GLU A 9 -14.15 2.49 4.30
N ALA A 10 -13.51 2.22 3.16
CA ALA A 10 -13.35 0.88 2.62
C ALA A 10 -11.98 0.69 1.99
N LYS A 11 -11.42 -0.50 2.17
CA LYS A 11 -10.18 -0.93 1.54
C LYS A 11 -10.48 -2.00 0.50
N PHE A 12 -9.97 -1.79 -0.72
CA PHE A 12 -10.04 -2.75 -1.81
C PHE A 12 -8.65 -3.24 -2.20
N TRP A 13 -8.54 -4.55 -2.41
CA TRP A 13 -7.40 -5.20 -3.05
C TRP A 13 -7.73 -5.38 -4.52
N LEU A 14 -6.78 -5.08 -5.42
CA LEU A 14 -7.02 -5.13 -6.87
C LEU A 14 -6.66 -6.50 -7.48
N HIS A 15 -5.64 -7.17 -6.94
CA HIS A 15 -5.16 -8.45 -7.42
C HIS A 15 -5.41 -9.58 -6.41
N PRO A 16 -5.65 -10.83 -6.88
CA PRO A 16 -5.78 -11.24 -8.29
C PRO A 16 -7.10 -10.80 -8.95
N THR A 17 -8.08 -10.41 -8.15
CA THR A 17 -9.35 -9.80 -8.56
C THR A 17 -9.76 -8.75 -7.53
N VAL A 18 -10.57 -7.77 -7.93
CA VAL A 18 -11.05 -6.73 -7.02
C VAL A 18 -11.89 -7.35 -5.91
N HIS A 19 -11.46 -7.18 -4.66
CA HIS A 19 -12.20 -7.64 -3.50
C HIS A 19 -12.06 -6.71 -2.30
N LEU A 20 -13.10 -6.69 -1.46
CA LEU A 20 -13.13 -5.90 -0.25
C LEU A 20 -12.20 -6.52 0.80
N GLY A 21 -11.20 -5.77 1.23
CA GLY A 21 -10.29 -6.15 2.31
C GLY A 21 -10.78 -5.73 3.70
N GLY A 22 -11.68 -4.76 3.78
CA GLY A 22 -12.30 -4.29 5.00
C GLY A 22 -13.12 -3.04 4.77
N SER A 23 -14.14 -2.81 5.59
CA SER A 23 -14.97 -1.61 5.54
C SER A 23 -15.47 -1.24 6.93
N ASP A 24 -15.60 0.06 7.17
CA ASP A 24 -16.29 0.62 8.32
C ASP A 24 -17.31 1.67 7.85
N GLY A 25 -18.48 1.72 8.49
CA GLY A 25 -19.56 2.66 8.19
C GLY A 25 -20.39 2.40 6.91
N PHE A 26 -19.78 1.91 5.83
CA PHE A 26 -20.51 1.71 4.56
C PHE A 26 -21.49 0.53 4.58
N GLY A 27 -22.68 0.76 4.01
CA GLY A 27 -23.67 -0.30 3.81
C GLY A 27 -23.33 -1.24 2.64
N ALA A 28 -23.89 -2.45 2.67
CA ALA A 28 -23.61 -3.49 1.66
C ALA A 28 -23.93 -3.07 0.21
N ARG A 29 -24.94 -2.22 0.01
CA ARG A 29 -25.24 -1.66 -1.32
C ARG A 29 -24.11 -0.76 -1.82
N THR A 30 -23.69 0.18 -0.99
CA THR A 30 -22.59 1.10 -1.30
C THR A 30 -21.30 0.35 -1.56
N LEU A 31 -20.99 -0.68 -0.76
CA LEU A 31 -19.79 -1.48 -0.98
C LEU A 31 -19.78 -2.22 -2.33
N ARG A 32 -20.95 -2.66 -2.83
CA ARG A 32 -21.06 -3.27 -4.17
C ARG A 32 -20.86 -2.26 -5.28
N GLU A 33 -21.49 -1.10 -5.17
CA GLU A 33 -21.33 0.01 -6.13
C GLU A 33 -19.87 0.48 -6.16
N LEU A 34 -19.22 0.59 -4.99
CA LEU A 34 -17.81 0.91 -4.90
C LEU A 34 -16.92 -0.17 -5.51
N ALA A 35 -17.21 -1.46 -5.26
CA ALA A 35 -16.45 -2.55 -5.86
C ALA A 35 -16.52 -2.52 -7.38
N GLU A 36 -17.70 -2.25 -7.95
CA GLU A 36 -17.90 -2.13 -9.40
C GLU A 36 -17.13 -0.94 -9.97
N VAL A 37 -17.19 0.23 -9.33
CA VAL A 37 -16.43 1.41 -9.75
C VAL A 37 -14.92 1.14 -9.69
N VAL A 38 -14.43 0.51 -8.62
CA VAL A 38 -13.01 0.15 -8.49
C VAL A 38 -12.59 -0.82 -9.60
N ASP A 39 -13.39 -1.85 -9.86
CA ASP A 39 -13.12 -2.85 -10.91
C ASP A 39 -13.02 -2.20 -12.30
N GLN A 40 -14.00 -1.36 -12.66
CA GLN A 40 -14.02 -0.62 -13.92
C GLN A 40 -12.82 0.33 -14.10
N ASN A 41 -12.22 0.80 -12.99
CA ASN A 41 -11.12 1.76 -13.01
C ASN A 41 -9.76 1.12 -12.65
N THR A 42 -9.68 -0.21 -12.50
CA THR A 42 -8.47 -0.91 -12.07
C THR A 42 -7.25 -0.50 -12.90
N GLY A 43 -7.36 -0.47 -14.23
CA GLY A 43 -6.25 -0.07 -15.09
C GLY A 43 -5.84 1.41 -14.97
N VAL A 44 -6.74 2.31 -14.58
CA VAL A 44 -6.40 3.72 -14.30
C VAL A 44 -5.68 3.81 -12.96
N ILE A 45 -6.17 3.09 -11.95
CA ILE A 45 -5.58 3.05 -10.61
C ILE A 45 -4.17 2.45 -10.65
N GLU A 46 -3.97 1.37 -11.41
CA GLU A 46 -2.67 0.73 -11.59
C GLU A 46 -1.69 1.63 -12.33
N ARG A 47 -2.10 2.27 -13.43
CA ARG A 47 -1.24 3.26 -14.11
C ARG A 47 -0.85 4.40 -13.19
N ALA A 48 -1.83 5.00 -12.51
CA ALA A 48 -1.59 6.08 -11.57
C ALA A 48 -0.76 5.66 -10.36
N TRP A 49 -0.63 4.36 -10.06
CA TRP A 49 0.29 3.84 -9.04
C TRP A 49 1.70 3.67 -9.63
N ASN A 50 1.81 3.07 -10.81
CA ASN A 50 3.08 2.80 -11.48
C ASN A 50 3.75 4.06 -12.04
N ASP A 51 3.00 5.12 -12.34
CA ASP A 51 3.57 6.40 -12.77
C ASP A 51 4.38 7.08 -11.66
N TRP A 52 4.25 6.65 -10.38
CA TRP A 52 5.12 7.10 -9.29
C TRP A 52 6.49 6.39 -9.26
N ASP A 53 6.63 5.26 -9.94
CA ASP A 53 7.86 4.45 -9.95
C ASP A 53 8.98 5.10 -10.80
N GLU A 54 8.68 6.13 -11.59
CA GLU A 54 9.68 6.87 -12.40
C GLU A 54 10.54 7.85 -11.58
N LEU A 55 10.35 7.91 -10.25
CA LEU A 55 11.22 8.67 -9.33
C LEU A 55 12.06 7.79 -8.41
N ASP A 56 12.05 6.45 -8.56
CA ASP A 56 12.79 5.53 -7.69
C ASP A 56 14.09 4.98 -8.31
N GLU A 57 14.65 5.67 -9.31
CA GLU A 57 15.99 5.33 -9.83
C GLU A 57 17.11 5.50 -8.77
N ASP A 58 16.82 6.10 -7.61
CA ASP A 58 17.79 6.34 -6.53
C ASP A 58 17.59 5.52 -5.23
N ILE A 59 16.54 4.70 -5.06
CA ILE A 59 16.47 3.75 -3.92
C ILE A 59 16.83 2.34 -4.40
N ALA A 60 18.01 2.24 -4.99
CA ALA A 60 18.67 0.95 -5.13
C ALA A 60 18.96 0.38 -3.72
N VAL A 61 18.09 -0.52 -3.23
CA VAL A 61 18.34 -1.44 -2.11
C VAL A 61 19.66 -2.19 -2.29
N ALA A 62 20.13 -2.33 -3.54
CA ALA A 62 21.43 -2.87 -3.89
C ALA A 62 22.62 -2.09 -3.29
N GLY A 63 22.49 -0.79 -3.01
CA GLY A 63 23.49 0.01 -2.30
C GLY A 63 23.37 -0.06 -0.78
N LEU A 64 22.15 -0.19 -0.24
CA LEU A 64 21.89 -0.19 1.20
C LEU A 64 22.39 -1.48 1.89
N LEU A 65 22.37 -2.61 1.19
CA LEU A 65 22.82 -3.91 1.74
C LEU A 65 24.29 -4.24 1.44
N ALA A 66 25.00 -3.40 0.69
CA ALA A 66 26.41 -3.64 0.36
C ALA A 66 27.39 -3.12 1.45
N GLY A 67 26.92 -2.47 2.51
CA GLY A 67 27.78 -1.62 3.35
C GLY A 67 27.60 -1.62 4.86
N HIS A 68 26.93 -2.60 5.49
CA HIS A 68 26.89 -2.64 6.96
C HIS A 68 26.83 -4.05 7.55
N GLY A 69 27.96 -4.76 7.45
CA GLY A 69 28.30 -5.81 8.40
C GLY A 69 28.98 -5.21 9.64
N ASP A 70 28.54 -5.65 10.81
CA ASP A 70 29.18 -5.56 12.14
C ASP A 70 29.47 -4.18 12.76
N SER A 71 28.62 -3.77 13.71
CA SER A 71 29.08 -3.35 15.05
C SER A 71 27.94 -3.09 16.03
N THR A 72 27.56 -4.11 16.81
CA THR A 72 27.06 -3.87 18.18
C THR A 72 27.49 -5.02 19.09
N ARG A 73 28.78 -5.03 19.45
CA ARG A 73 29.27 -5.61 20.71
C ARG A 73 30.08 -4.55 21.43
N ALA A 74 29.58 -4.10 22.59
CA ALA A 74 30.33 -4.07 23.85
C ALA A 74 29.62 -3.19 24.89
N THR A 75 29.14 -3.85 25.94
CA THR A 75 29.47 -3.54 27.35
C THR A 75 29.03 -2.19 27.92
N MET A 76 28.00 -2.25 28.78
CA MET A 76 27.76 -1.28 29.84
C MET A 76 28.98 -1.17 30.79
N ILE A 77 29.29 0.08 31.12
CA ILE A 77 30.43 0.54 31.92
C ILE A 77 30.28 0.14 33.40
N ALA A 78 31.43 -0.08 34.04
CA ALA A 78 31.67 -0.44 35.43
C ALA A 78 31.12 0.54 36.49
N ALA A 79 30.83 -0.03 37.68
CA ALA A 79 31.08 0.55 39.00
C ALA A 79 31.31 -0.59 40.01
#